data_AF-A0AAP5YEL0-F1
#
_entry.id   AF-A0AAP5YEL0-F1
#
_cell.length_a   1.000
_cell.length_b   1.000
_cell.length_c   1.000
_cell.angle_alpha   90.00
_cell.angle_beta   90.00
_cell.angle_gamma   90.00
#
_symmetry.space_group_name_H-M   'P 1'
#
loop_
_entity.id
_entity.type
_entity.pdbx_description
1 polymer ?
#
loop_
_entity_poly.entity_id
_entity_poly.type
_entity_poly.pdbx_seq_one_letter_code
_entity_poly.pdbx_strand_id
1 'polypeptide(L)'
;NQYPNVLYAEPDINHIVQYVPNEGLGGSIYANDYFSEQWALNNTGQVHSTVVNDPLFGPYLDEASGLPGADINATEAWDMTKGSSAVKIAILDSGIDCRMAGDSVSSIEFGNGKCVEQKKFITDYQSDTLEDVVGHGTHVAGIAAAQTDNGIGIAGVGFNSSVGNLKTCYEYLIYSCDPFFGCFLIAATGVCPLSSS
;
A
#
# COMPACT_ATOMS: atom_id res chain seq x y z
N ASN A 1 -13.79 -37.22 -30.33
CA ASN A 1 -14.01 -35.88 -30.90
C ASN A 1 -15.14 -35.19 -30.18
N GLN A 2 -14.81 -34.61 -29.03
CA GLN A 2 -15.71 -33.88 -28.13
C GLN A 2 -15.64 -32.38 -28.49
N TYR A 3 -16.81 -31.75 -28.59
CA TYR A 3 -17.07 -30.29 -28.65
C TYR A 3 -16.46 -29.49 -29.81
N PRO A 4 -17.17 -29.35 -30.96
CA PRO A 4 -16.71 -28.58 -32.13
C PRO A 4 -16.67 -27.05 -31.95
N ASN A 5 -16.94 -26.54 -30.74
CA ASN A 5 -17.02 -25.10 -30.45
C ASN A 5 -15.90 -24.60 -29.51
N VAL A 6 -14.92 -25.44 -29.18
CA VAL A 6 -13.80 -25.07 -28.30
C VAL A 6 -12.59 -24.77 -29.18
N LEU A 7 -12.27 -23.48 -29.35
CA LEU A 7 -11.11 -23.02 -30.14
C LEU A 7 -9.78 -23.25 -29.38
N TYR A 8 -9.82 -23.18 -28.06
CA TYR A 8 -8.72 -23.49 -27.16
C TYR A 8 -9.30 -23.91 -25.80
N ALA A 9 -8.67 -24.87 -25.14
CA ALA A 9 -8.86 -25.17 -23.73
C ALA A 9 -7.47 -25.24 -23.12
N GLU A 10 -7.18 -24.34 -22.19
CA GLU A 10 -5.95 -24.41 -21.40
C GLU A 10 -6.17 -25.47 -20.30
N PRO A 11 -5.15 -26.29 -19.99
CA PRO A 11 -5.25 -27.23 -18.88
C PRO A 11 -5.41 -26.48 -17.55
N ASP A 12 -6.20 -27.04 -16.63
CA ASP A 12 -6.16 -26.63 -15.22
C ASP A 12 -4.78 -27.00 -14.68
N ILE A 13 -3.85 -26.03 -14.69
CA ILE A 13 -2.54 -26.19 -14.07
C ILE A 13 -2.75 -25.87 -12.59
N ASN A 14 -2.74 -26.93 -11.76
CA ASN A 14 -2.63 -26.77 -10.31
C ASN A 14 -1.24 -26.20 -10.01
N HIS A 15 -1.13 -24.89 -9.86
CA HIS A 15 0.06 -24.27 -9.31
C HIS A 15 0.10 -24.55 -7.81
N ILE A 16 1.20 -25.17 -7.37
CA ILE A 16 1.51 -25.25 -5.94
C ILE A 16 2.23 -23.94 -5.62
N VAL A 17 1.63 -23.09 -4.79
CA VAL A 17 2.29 -21.89 -4.25
C VAL A 17 3.61 -22.31 -3.61
N GLN A 18 4.73 -21.83 -4.15
CA GLN A 18 6.06 -22.10 -3.57
C GLN A 18 6.60 -20.91 -2.79
N TYR A 19 6.08 -19.70 -3.03
CA TYR A 19 6.52 -18.49 -2.36
C TYR A 19 5.41 -17.76 -1.62
N VAL A 20 5.55 -17.72 -0.30
CA VAL A 20 4.75 -16.89 0.60
C VAL A 20 5.73 -15.97 1.32
N PRO A 21 5.61 -14.64 1.15
CA PRO A 21 6.46 -13.68 1.86
C PRO A 21 6.43 -13.86 3.37
N ASN A 22 7.54 -13.49 4.01
CA ASN A 22 7.65 -13.45 5.46
C ASN A 22 8.13 -12.07 5.91
N GLU A 23 7.21 -11.25 6.41
CA GLU A 23 7.52 -9.95 6.98
C GLU A 23 7.83 -10.00 8.49
N GLY A 24 8.28 -11.17 8.99
CA GLY A 24 8.99 -11.32 10.27
C GLY A 24 8.10 -11.58 11.48
N LEU A 25 8.66 -12.19 12.52
CA LEU A 25 7.96 -12.37 13.81
C LEU A 25 8.11 -11.11 14.67
N GLY A 26 7.09 -10.25 14.63
CA GLY A 26 6.55 -9.52 15.78
C GLY A 26 7.56 -9.10 16.85
N GLY A 27 8.36 -8.07 16.58
CA GLY A 27 9.51 -7.71 17.44
C GLY A 27 9.60 -6.22 17.74
N SER A 28 8.60 -5.68 18.44
CA SER A 28 8.40 -4.25 18.78
C SER A 28 7.42 -3.55 17.85
N ILE A 29 6.78 -2.51 18.36
CA ILE A 29 5.62 -1.72 17.86
C ILE A 29 5.71 -1.15 16.41
N TYR A 30 6.71 -1.56 15.62
CA TYR A 30 6.92 -1.23 14.20
C TYR A 30 7.27 -2.46 13.32
N ALA A 31 7.16 -3.69 13.84
CA ALA A 31 7.57 -4.92 13.15
C ALA A 31 6.52 -6.01 13.35
N ASN A 32 5.31 -5.78 12.82
CA ASN A 32 4.32 -6.84 12.67
C ASN A 32 4.36 -7.34 11.22
N ASP A 33 4.26 -8.66 11.05
CA ASP A 33 3.96 -9.26 9.76
C ASP A 33 2.51 -8.93 9.40
N TYR A 34 2.33 -8.03 8.43
CA TYR A 34 1.02 -7.71 7.88
C TYR A 34 0.72 -8.47 6.60
N PHE A 35 1.62 -9.32 6.09
CA PHE A 35 1.34 -10.10 4.89
C PHE A 35 0.14 -11.05 5.09
N SER A 36 0.03 -11.65 6.28
CA SER A 36 -1.14 -12.47 6.66
C SER A 36 -2.46 -11.70 6.59
N GLU A 37 -2.43 -10.38 6.72
CA GLU A 37 -3.59 -9.49 6.63
C GLU A 37 -3.87 -9.02 5.19
N GLN A 38 -2.93 -9.18 4.26
CA GLN A 38 -3.05 -8.76 2.86
C GLN A 38 -3.83 -9.76 2.01
N TRP A 39 -5.12 -9.91 2.32
CA TRP A 39 -6.04 -10.81 1.60
C TRP A 39 -6.05 -10.56 0.08
N ALA A 40 -5.80 -9.34 -0.39
CA ALA A 40 -5.75 -9.04 -1.81
C ALA A 40 -4.58 -9.75 -2.54
N LEU A 41 -3.52 -10.13 -1.82
CA LEU A 41 -2.35 -10.84 -2.34
C LEU A 41 -2.45 -12.35 -2.10
N ASN A 42 -2.99 -12.76 -0.95
CA ASN A 42 -3.21 -14.16 -0.58
C ASN A 42 -4.42 -14.27 0.36
N ASN A 43 -5.56 -14.67 -0.19
CA ASN A 43 -6.80 -14.85 0.55
C ASN A 43 -6.95 -16.30 0.99
N THR A 44 -6.67 -16.54 2.27
CA THR A 44 -6.83 -17.84 2.92
C THR A 44 -8.17 -17.98 3.64
N GLY A 45 -9.06 -16.99 3.50
CA GLY A 45 -10.26 -16.85 4.34
C GLY A 45 -9.92 -16.31 5.74
N GLN A 46 -8.84 -15.54 5.87
CA GLN A 46 -8.47 -14.91 7.12
C GLN A 46 -9.60 -14.00 7.64
N VAL A 47 -9.70 -13.92 8.97
CA VAL A 47 -10.72 -13.13 9.66
C VAL A 47 -10.14 -11.76 10.00
N HIS A 48 -10.78 -10.71 9.52
CA HIS A 48 -10.50 -9.33 9.88
C HIS A 48 -11.47 -8.87 10.97
N SER A 49 -10.92 -8.43 12.10
CA SER A 49 -11.69 -7.96 13.25
C SER A 49 -11.59 -6.44 13.39
N THR A 50 -12.73 -5.77 13.52
CA THR A 50 -12.79 -4.34 13.86
C THR A 50 -13.48 -4.18 15.20
N VAL A 51 -12.86 -3.40 16.11
CA VAL A 51 -13.52 -2.98 17.34
C VAL A 51 -14.46 -1.83 17.01
N VAL A 52 -15.77 -2.08 17.09
CA VAL A 52 -16.79 -1.06 16.90
C VAL A 52 -17.17 -0.49 18.26
N ASN A 53 -16.89 0.79 18.47
CA ASN A 53 -17.30 1.51 19.68
C ASN A 53 -18.71 2.07 19.46
N ASP A 54 -19.73 1.28 19.82
CA ASP A 54 -21.12 1.71 19.74
C ASP A 54 -21.52 2.55 20.98
N PRO A 55 -22.00 3.80 20.81
CA PRO A 55 -22.38 4.65 21.94
C PRO A 55 -23.58 4.16 22.78
N LEU A 56 -24.40 3.27 22.24
CA LEU A 56 -25.62 2.73 22.87
C LEU A 56 -25.38 1.36 23.51
N PHE A 57 -24.52 0.54 22.92
CA PHE A 57 -24.33 -0.86 23.31
C PHE A 57 -22.93 -1.18 23.84
N GLY A 58 -22.01 -0.21 23.81
CA GLY A 58 -20.61 -0.41 24.19
C GLY A 58 -19.77 -1.06 23.08
N PRO A 59 -18.48 -1.33 23.34
CA PRO A 59 -17.60 -1.91 22.34
C PRO A 59 -17.99 -3.36 22.01
N TYR A 60 -18.07 -3.68 20.72
CA TYR A 60 -18.20 -5.05 20.23
C TYR A 60 -17.19 -5.35 19.12
N LEU A 61 -16.95 -6.63 18.87
CA LEU A 61 -16.09 -7.11 17.78
C LEU A 61 -16.93 -7.41 16.54
N ASP A 62 -16.61 -6.75 15.44
CA ASP A 62 -17.16 -7.05 14.12
C ASP A 62 -16.14 -7.82 13.31
N GLU A 63 -16.48 -9.03 12.88
CA GLU A 63 -15.59 -9.95 12.18
C GLU A 63 -16.09 -10.21 10.77
N ALA A 64 -15.19 -10.05 9.79
CA ALA A 64 -15.47 -10.34 8.39
C ALA A 64 -14.40 -11.27 7.81
N SER A 65 -14.79 -12.14 6.88
CA SER A 65 -13.87 -12.98 6.10
C SER A 65 -14.32 -13.07 4.65
N GLY A 66 -13.35 -13.26 3.76
CA GLY A 66 -13.57 -13.46 2.33
C GLY A 66 -13.71 -14.94 1.94
N LEU A 67 -14.05 -15.19 0.67
CA LEU A 67 -13.94 -16.52 0.07
C LEU A 67 -12.45 -16.83 -0.21
N PRO A 68 -11.89 -17.93 0.32
CA PRO A 68 -10.50 -18.30 0.02
C PRO A 68 -10.22 -18.38 -1.48
N GLY A 69 -9.07 -17.86 -1.91
CA GLY A 69 -8.66 -17.75 -3.31
C GLY A 69 -9.31 -16.60 -4.10
N ALA A 70 -10.17 -15.79 -3.48
CA ALA A 70 -10.65 -14.54 -4.08
C ALA A 70 -9.60 -13.43 -3.89
N ASP A 71 -8.51 -13.53 -4.64
CA ASP A 71 -7.37 -12.61 -4.64
C ASP A 71 -6.77 -12.49 -6.06
N ILE A 72 -5.62 -11.83 -6.20
CA ILE A 72 -4.95 -11.63 -7.51
C ILE A 72 -4.03 -12.80 -7.90
N ASN A 73 -3.99 -13.90 -7.13
CA ASN A 73 -3.02 -15.00 -7.24
C ASN A 73 -1.56 -14.51 -7.24
N ALA A 74 -1.23 -13.59 -6.31
CA ALA A 74 0.09 -12.97 -6.27
C ALA A 74 1.18 -14.00 -5.91
N THR A 75 0.87 -14.90 -4.99
CA THR A 75 1.79 -15.95 -4.50
C THR A 75 2.27 -16.90 -5.60
N GLU A 76 1.38 -17.28 -6.50
CA GLU A 76 1.66 -18.10 -7.67
C GLU A 76 2.46 -17.29 -8.72
N ALA A 77 2.11 -16.02 -8.92
CA ALA A 77 2.83 -15.16 -9.85
C ALA A 77 4.29 -14.93 -9.43
N TRP A 78 4.58 -14.88 -8.12
CA TRP A 78 5.94 -14.70 -7.60
C TRP A 78 6.86 -15.90 -7.80
N ASP A 79 6.32 -17.08 -8.09
CA ASP A 79 7.11 -18.24 -8.53
C ASP A 79 7.67 -18.04 -9.95
N MET A 80 7.01 -17.18 -10.76
CA MET A 80 7.48 -16.81 -12.09
C MET A 80 8.37 -15.56 -12.08
N THR A 81 7.93 -14.49 -11.41
CA THR A 81 8.69 -13.25 -11.29
C THR A 81 8.24 -12.43 -10.10
N LYS A 82 9.20 -11.80 -9.43
CA LYS A 82 8.98 -10.86 -8.32
C LYS A 82 9.12 -9.40 -8.80
N GLY A 83 9.13 -9.17 -10.11
CA GLY A 83 9.51 -7.91 -10.72
C GLY A 83 11.03 -7.76 -10.86
N SER A 84 11.47 -6.56 -11.25
CA SER A 84 12.87 -6.21 -11.45
C SER A 84 13.05 -4.71 -11.30
N SER A 85 14.21 -4.26 -10.84
CA SER A 85 14.50 -2.83 -10.68
C SER A 85 14.50 -2.07 -12.00
N ALA A 86 14.58 -2.78 -13.13
CA ALA A 86 14.38 -2.23 -14.47
C ALA A 86 12.93 -1.77 -14.73
N VAL A 87 11.95 -2.34 -14.02
CA VAL A 87 10.56 -1.90 -14.05
C VAL A 87 10.40 -0.74 -13.07
N LYS A 88 10.01 0.42 -13.59
CA LYS A 88 9.78 1.65 -12.81
C LYS A 88 8.29 1.97 -12.80
N ILE A 89 7.72 2.04 -11.60
CA ILE A 89 6.30 2.32 -11.38
C ILE A 89 6.17 3.77 -10.93
N ALA A 90 5.59 4.62 -11.77
CA ALA A 90 5.35 6.01 -11.44
C ALA A 90 4.04 6.15 -10.66
N ILE A 91 4.09 6.74 -9.46
CA ILE A 91 2.93 6.99 -8.61
C ILE A 91 2.63 8.49 -8.65
N LEU A 92 1.48 8.84 -9.22
CA LEU A 92 1.01 10.23 -9.35
C LEU A 92 -0.02 10.52 -8.26
N ASP A 93 0.45 10.97 -7.09
CA ASP A 93 -0.39 11.03 -5.88
C ASP A 93 0.05 12.15 -4.91
N SER A 94 -0.28 12.05 -3.62
CA SER A 94 0.08 13.01 -2.56
C SER A 94 1.56 13.06 -2.21
N GLY A 95 2.35 12.14 -2.76
CA GLY A 95 3.76 11.95 -2.48
C GLY A 95 4.04 10.47 -2.22
N ILE A 96 5.29 10.14 -1.92
CA ILE A 96 5.66 8.85 -1.31
C ILE A 96 6.64 9.17 -0.18
N ASP A 97 6.52 8.51 0.97
CA ASP A 97 7.59 8.48 1.96
C ASP A 97 8.80 7.69 1.42
N CYS A 98 9.68 8.42 0.74
CA CYS A 98 10.93 7.89 0.18
C CYS A 98 12.14 8.20 1.06
N ARG A 99 11.98 8.47 2.35
CA ARG A 99 13.09 8.84 3.23
C ARG A 99 14.16 7.74 3.23
N MET A 100 15.40 8.14 2.96
CA MET A 100 16.54 7.25 2.78
C MET A 100 17.12 6.78 4.12
N ALA A 101 17.85 5.67 4.10
CA ALA A 101 18.64 5.19 5.25
C ALA A 101 19.63 6.27 5.73
N GLY A 102 19.46 6.75 6.98
CA GLY A 102 20.30 7.78 7.59
C GLY A 102 19.52 8.95 8.21
N ASP A 103 18.24 9.11 7.87
CA ASP A 103 17.29 9.85 8.70
C ASP A 103 16.83 8.94 9.85
N SER A 104 16.44 9.52 11.00
CA SER A 104 16.03 8.77 12.19
C SER A 104 14.80 7.88 11.96
N VAL A 105 14.13 8.07 10.82
CA VAL A 105 13.05 7.23 10.30
C VAL A 105 13.30 7.01 8.80
N SER A 106 14.12 6.02 8.45
CA SER A 106 14.17 5.53 7.06
C SER A 106 12.78 5.01 6.66
N SER A 107 12.36 5.20 5.41
CA SER A 107 11.09 4.62 4.94
C SER A 107 11.11 3.12 5.20
N ILE A 108 10.24 2.68 6.11
CA ILE A 108 10.16 1.29 6.54
C ILE A 108 9.71 0.42 5.34
N GLU A 109 8.92 1.00 4.43
CA GLU A 109 8.29 0.29 3.32
C GLU A 109 9.11 0.25 2.03
N PHE A 110 10.05 1.16 1.76
CA PHE A 110 10.76 1.21 0.47
C PHE A 110 12.28 1.01 0.57
N GLY A 111 12.85 1.08 1.77
CA GLY A 111 14.27 0.85 1.99
C GLY A 111 15.18 1.74 1.13
N ASN A 112 16.45 1.33 0.96
CA ASN A 112 17.40 2.12 0.18
C ASN A 112 17.35 1.76 -1.32
N GLY A 113 17.19 2.76 -2.18
CA GLY A 113 17.33 2.63 -3.64
C GLY A 113 16.09 2.19 -4.40
N LYS A 114 14.95 1.94 -3.74
CA LYS A 114 13.69 1.57 -4.42
C LYS A 114 12.93 2.78 -4.98
N CYS A 115 13.02 3.91 -4.30
CA CYS A 115 12.60 5.19 -4.84
C CYS A 115 13.67 5.72 -5.81
N VAL A 116 13.40 5.69 -7.12
CA VAL A 116 14.39 6.00 -8.17
C VAL A 116 14.16 7.34 -8.87
N GLU A 117 12.99 7.96 -8.67
CA GLU A 117 12.67 9.28 -9.19
C GLU A 117 11.77 10.01 -8.19
N GLN A 118 12.00 11.31 -7.98
CA GLN A 118 11.16 12.14 -7.14
C GLN A 118 10.95 13.49 -7.82
N LYS A 119 9.70 13.83 -8.13
CA LYS A 119 9.31 15.07 -8.80
C LYS A 119 7.95 15.51 -8.28
N LYS A 120 7.78 16.82 -8.10
CA LYS A 120 6.50 17.44 -7.79
C LYS A 120 6.01 18.28 -8.97
N PHE A 121 4.70 18.35 -9.12
CA PHE A 121 4.01 19.14 -10.15
C PHE A 121 3.12 20.23 -9.55
N ILE A 122 3.10 20.36 -8.23
CA ILE A 122 2.42 21.42 -7.49
C ILE A 122 3.40 22.55 -7.15
N THR A 123 2.94 23.80 -7.19
CA THR A 123 3.76 24.99 -6.90
C THR A 123 3.15 25.95 -5.88
N ASP A 124 1.85 25.83 -5.55
CA ASP A 124 1.06 26.97 -5.07
C ASP A 124 0.35 26.79 -3.71
N TYR A 125 0.71 25.80 -2.89
CA TYR A 125 0.07 25.64 -1.56
C TYR A 125 1.09 25.26 -0.47
N GLN A 126 0.75 25.58 0.79
CA GLN A 126 1.52 25.69 2.05
C GLN A 126 2.60 24.62 2.38
N SER A 127 2.82 23.60 1.56
CA SER A 127 3.76 22.50 1.78
C SER A 127 4.52 22.23 0.48
N ASP A 128 5.74 22.79 0.38
CA ASP A 128 6.63 22.66 -0.78
C ASP A 128 7.48 21.37 -0.74
N THR A 129 7.09 20.36 0.05
CA THR A 129 7.87 19.14 0.26
C THR A 129 7.52 18.05 -0.76
N LEU A 130 8.50 17.20 -1.08
CA LEU A 130 8.30 15.96 -1.85
C LEU A 130 7.68 14.84 -0.99
N GLU A 131 7.72 15.02 0.33
CA GLU A 131 7.22 14.05 1.30
C GLU A 131 5.70 13.88 1.20
N ASP A 132 5.26 12.66 1.51
CA ASP A 132 3.86 12.37 1.63
C ASP A 132 3.36 12.68 3.05
N VAL A 133 2.81 13.87 3.19
CA VAL A 133 2.21 14.37 4.44
C VAL A 133 0.75 13.93 4.62
N VAL A 134 0.17 13.32 3.58
CA VAL A 134 -1.23 12.82 3.57
C VAL A 134 -1.28 11.31 3.79
N GLY A 135 -0.31 10.57 3.27
CA GLY A 135 -0.18 9.11 3.40
C GLY A 135 -0.83 8.31 2.27
N HIS A 136 -1.64 8.93 1.41
CA HIS A 136 -2.36 8.21 0.35
C HIS A 136 -1.40 7.62 -0.70
N GLY A 137 -0.47 8.42 -1.21
CA GLY A 137 0.48 7.96 -2.22
C GLY A 137 1.48 6.94 -1.69
N THR A 138 1.88 7.04 -0.42
CA THR A 138 2.70 6.02 0.26
C THR A 138 1.96 4.69 0.34
N HIS A 139 0.69 4.70 0.72
CA HIS A 139 -0.15 3.50 0.76
C HIS A 139 -0.30 2.86 -0.63
N VAL A 140 -0.57 3.66 -1.67
CA VAL A 140 -0.65 3.20 -3.06
C VAL A 140 0.70 2.60 -3.52
N ALA A 141 1.80 3.28 -3.23
CA ALA A 141 3.14 2.81 -3.56
C ALA A 141 3.49 1.50 -2.83
N GLY A 142 3.03 1.34 -1.59
CA GLY A 142 3.25 0.15 -0.78
C GLY A 142 2.59 -1.08 -1.39
N ILE A 143 1.32 -0.95 -1.80
CA ILE A 143 0.62 -2.00 -2.55
C ILE A 143 1.39 -2.35 -3.82
N ALA A 144 1.86 -1.36 -4.57
CA ALA A 144 2.54 -1.59 -5.84
C ALA A 144 3.89 -2.32 -5.67
N ALA A 145 4.72 -1.87 -4.73
CA ALA A 145 6.10 -2.31 -4.62
C ALA A 145 6.73 -2.00 -3.26
N ALA A 146 6.05 -2.23 -2.14
CA ALA A 146 6.71 -2.32 -0.82
C ALA A 146 7.88 -3.31 -0.86
N GLN A 147 8.95 -3.02 -0.12
CA GLN A 147 10.05 -3.93 0.10
C GLN A 147 9.53 -5.15 0.85
N THR A 148 9.72 -6.31 0.25
CA THR A 148 9.18 -7.58 0.71
C THR A 148 10.31 -8.48 1.21
N ASP A 149 10.01 -9.33 2.18
CA ASP A 149 10.93 -10.24 2.87
C ASP A 149 12.05 -9.52 3.60
N ASN A 150 11.74 -8.34 4.14
CA ASN A 150 12.67 -7.58 4.98
C ASN A 150 12.36 -7.74 6.48
N GLY A 151 11.31 -8.49 6.82
CA GLY A 151 10.91 -8.71 8.21
C GLY A 151 10.13 -7.54 8.81
N ILE A 152 9.57 -6.67 7.97
CA ILE A 152 8.85 -5.47 8.42
C ILE A 152 7.69 -5.14 7.48
N GLY A 153 6.48 -5.06 8.04
CA GLY A 153 5.37 -4.41 7.33
C GLY A 153 4.64 -5.33 6.36
N ILE A 154 4.58 -4.91 5.09
CA ILE A 154 3.74 -5.51 4.04
C ILE A 154 4.57 -5.95 2.83
N ALA A 155 4.00 -6.86 2.03
CA ALA A 155 4.49 -7.18 0.70
C ALA A 155 3.89 -6.26 -0.37
N GLY A 156 4.68 -5.90 -1.40
CA GLY A 156 4.18 -5.21 -2.60
C GLY A 156 3.86 -6.20 -3.71
N VAL A 157 3.06 -5.84 -4.72
CA VAL A 157 2.84 -6.75 -5.87
C VAL A 157 4.14 -7.01 -6.64
N GLY A 158 4.95 -5.98 -6.87
CA GLY A 158 6.24 -6.06 -7.55
C GLY A 158 7.42 -5.90 -6.61
N PHE A 159 7.78 -6.94 -5.85
CA PHE A 159 8.81 -6.90 -4.79
C PHE A 159 10.12 -6.22 -5.23
N ASN A 160 10.58 -6.49 -6.43
CA ASN A 160 11.85 -6.02 -6.94
C ASN A 160 11.73 -4.79 -7.86
N SER A 161 10.52 -4.31 -8.11
CA SER A 161 10.27 -3.13 -8.94
C SER A 161 10.69 -1.84 -8.21
N SER A 162 11.04 -0.81 -8.98
CA SER A 162 11.34 0.51 -8.45
C SER A 162 10.11 1.41 -8.51
N VAL A 163 10.01 2.39 -7.61
CA VAL A 163 8.94 3.39 -7.58
C VAL A 163 9.45 4.80 -7.88
N GLY A 164 8.63 5.59 -8.55
CA GLY A 164 8.85 7.02 -8.77
C GLY A 164 7.77 7.83 -8.06
N ASN A 165 8.19 8.75 -7.19
CA ASN A 165 7.32 9.71 -6.50
C ASN A 165 7.03 10.89 -7.44
N LEU A 166 5.86 10.90 -8.07
CA LEU A 166 5.40 11.99 -8.93
C LEU A 166 4.26 12.77 -8.25
N LYS A 167 4.60 13.58 -7.25
CA LYS A 167 3.61 14.29 -6.43
C LYS A 167 2.76 15.27 -7.26
N THR A 168 1.46 15.01 -7.31
CA THR A 168 0.47 15.84 -8.02
C THR A 168 -0.53 16.49 -7.07
N CYS A 169 -0.66 16.02 -5.83
CA CYS A 169 -1.66 16.53 -4.90
C CYS A 169 -1.04 17.45 -3.85
N TYR A 170 -1.70 18.58 -3.58
CA TYR A 170 -1.32 19.45 -2.46
C TYR A 170 -2.00 19.02 -1.18
N GLU A 171 -1.37 19.37 -0.07
CA GLU A 171 -1.92 19.17 1.26
C GLU A 171 -2.92 20.27 1.58
N TYR A 172 -4.15 19.89 1.92
CA TYR A 172 -5.16 20.79 2.44
C TYR A 172 -5.39 20.50 3.91
N LEU A 173 -5.05 21.48 4.76
CA LEU A 173 -5.23 21.41 6.20
C LEU A 173 -6.60 21.97 6.59
N ILE A 174 -7.44 21.11 7.15
CA ILE A 174 -8.76 21.48 7.65
C ILE A 174 -8.62 21.84 9.12
N TYR A 175 -8.94 23.08 9.45
CA TYR A 175 -8.96 23.57 10.83
C TYR A 175 -10.39 23.69 11.33
N SER A 176 -10.63 23.25 12.56
CA SER A 176 -11.84 23.62 13.30
C SER A 176 -11.48 24.75 14.24
N CYS A 177 -12.23 25.85 14.16
CA CYS A 177 -12.00 27.03 14.98
C CYS A 177 -13.11 27.15 16.01
N ASP A 178 -12.73 27.05 17.28
CA ASP A 178 -13.60 27.33 18.41
C ASP A 178 -13.29 28.74 18.96
N PRO A 179 -14.32 29.58 19.23
CA PRO A 179 -14.11 30.94 19.71
C PRO A 179 -13.46 31.04 21.10
N PHE A 180 -13.42 29.96 21.88
CA PHE A 180 -12.82 29.89 23.21
C PHE A 180 -11.48 29.14 23.23
N PHE A 181 -11.31 28.12 22.38
CA PHE A 181 -10.11 27.26 22.37
C PHE A 181 -9.16 27.52 21.18
N GLY A 182 -9.54 28.40 20.25
CA GLY A 182 -8.75 28.72 19.06
C GLY A 182 -8.97 27.71 17.92
N CYS A 183 -8.12 27.79 16.89
CA CYS A 183 -8.16 26.88 15.76
C CYS A 183 -7.25 25.67 15.98
N PHE A 184 -7.76 24.48 15.78
CA PHE A 184 -7.02 23.22 15.83
C PHE A 184 -7.13 22.47 14.51
N LEU A 185 -6.05 21.81 14.10
CA LEU A 185 -6.04 20.95 12.92
C LEU A 185 -6.91 19.72 13.19
N ILE A 186 -7.88 19.45 12.32
CA ILE A 186 -8.77 18.29 12.43
C ILE A 186 -8.54 17.23 11.37
N ALA A 187 -8.01 17.61 10.20
CA ALA A 187 -7.64 16.68 9.14
C ALA A 187 -6.62 17.31 8.19
N ALA A 188 -5.75 16.48 7.62
CA ALA A 188 -4.99 16.79 6.43
C ALA A 188 -5.54 15.92 5.28
N THR A 189 -5.85 16.53 4.14
CA THR A 189 -6.38 15.80 2.97
C THR A 189 -5.58 16.14 1.74
N GLY A 190 -5.27 15.15 0.90
CA GLY A 190 -4.66 15.37 -0.40
C GLY A 190 -5.69 15.87 -1.40
N VAL A 191 -5.46 17.04 -1.98
CA VAL A 191 -6.29 17.55 -3.08
C VAL A 191 -5.44 17.53 -4.34
N CYS A 192 -5.81 16.63 -5.24
CA CYS A 192 -5.17 16.49 -6.54
C CYS A 192 -5.92 17.42 -7.51
N PRO A 193 -5.31 18.50 -8.02
CA PRO A 193 -5.93 19.30 -9.05
C PRO A 193 -6.18 18.40 -10.27
N LEU A 194 -7.43 18.05 -10.50
CA LEU A 194 -7.88 17.59 -11.81
C LEU A 194 -7.68 18.79 -12.73
N SER A 195 -6.77 18.65 -13.70
CA SER A 195 -6.34 19.70 -14.63
C SER A 195 -7.42 20.77 -14.87
N SER A 196 -7.21 22.00 -14.39
CA SER A 196 -7.79 23.15 -15.07
C SER A 196 -6.88 23.44 -16.26
N SER A 197 -7.27 22.93 -17.43
CA SER A 197 -6.73 23.37 -18.72
C SER A 197 -6.90 24.87 -18.91
#